data_AF-A0A839DXI6-F1
#
_entry.id   AF-A0A839DXI6-F1
#
_cell.length_a   1.000
_cell.length_b   1.000
_cell.length_c   1.000
_cell.angle_alpha   90.00
_cell.angle_beta   90.00
_cell.angle_gamma   90.00
#
_symmetry.space_group_name_H-M   'P 1'
#
loop_
_entity.id
_entity.type
_entity.pdbx_description
1 polymer ?
#
loop_
_entity_poly.entity_id
_entity_poly.type
_entity_poly.pdbx_seq_one_letter_code
_entity_poly.pdbx_strand_id
1 'polypeptide(L)' 'MTTRHIAPGLFAGWQVTNPDGQHTAHITGTRQDAVECAHRQVNALGGGHVLLDEDDEP' A
#
# COMPACT_ATOMS: atom_id res chain seq x y z
N MET A 1 -16.21 1.50 0.34
CA MET A 1 -14.99 2.33 0.30
C MET A 1 -13.82 1.37 0.37
N THR A 2 -12.90 1.44 -0.58
CA THR A 2 -11.71 0.55 -0.61
C THR A 2 -10.60 1.19 0.21
N THR A 3 -9.93 0.43 1.07
CA THR A 3 -8.75 0.91 1.80
C THR A 3 -7.54 0.08 1.37
N ARG A 4 -6.39 0.73 1.16
CA ARG A 4 -5.12 0.07 0.89
C ARG A 4 -4.10 0.49 1.94
N HIS A 5 -3.43 -0.48 2.52
CA HIS A 5 -2.38 -0.30 3.51
C HIS A 5 -1.04 -0.48 2.81
N ILE A 6 -0.12 0.45 3.02
CA ILE A 6 1.23 0.40 2.48
C ILE A 6 2.15 0.22 3.67
N ALA A 7 2.95 -0.83 3.66
CA ALA A 7 3.93 -1.13 4.71
C ALA A 7 5.28 -1.50 4.08
N PRO A 8 6.41 -1.31 4.77
CA PRO A 8 7.69 -1.83 4.32
C PRO A 8 7.62 -3.36 4.17
N GLY A 9 8.14 -3.87 3.06
CA GLY A 9 8.16 -5.29 2.79
C GLY A 9 9.25 -6.02 3.57
N LEU A 10 9.03 -7.31 3.85
CA LEU A 10 10.04 -8.19 4.47
C LEU A 10 11.37 -8.30 3.66
N PHE A 11 11.32 -7.93 2.38
CA PHE A 11 12.47 -7.81 1.49
C PHE A 11 12.43 -6.42 0.86
N ALA A 12 13.61 -5.85 0.58
CA ALA A 12 13.79 -4.50 0.05
C ALA A 12 12.67 -4.10 -0.94
N GLY A 13 11.79 -3.22 -0.48
CA GLY A 13 10.55 -2.88 -1.17
C GLY A 13 9.41 -2.56 -0.22
N TRP A 14 8.20 -2.46 -0.77
CA TRP A 14 6.97 -2.06 -0.08
C TRP A 14 5.85 -3.05 -0.41
N GLN A 15 4.94 -3.26 0.53
CA GLN A 15 3.78 -4.12 0.37
C GLN A 15 2.51 -3.28 0.43
N VAL A 16 1.66 -3.42 -0.58
CA VAL A 16 0.32 -2.83 -0.61
C VAL A 16 -0.69 -3.94 -0.33
N THR A 17 -1.43 -3.83 0.76
CA THR A 17 -2.39 -4.83 1.26
C THR A 17 -3.78 -4.24 1.42
N ASN A 18 -4.82 -5.08 1.40
CA ASN A 18 -6.12 -4.68 1.92
C ASN A 18 -6.13 -4.67 3.46
N PRO A 19 -7.07 -3.95 4.10
CA PRO A 19 -7.27 -4.01 5.54
C PRO A 19 -7.50 -5.43 6.08
N ASP A 20 -8.12 -6.32 5.28
CA ASP A 20 -8.31 -7.74 5.63
C ASP A 20 -7.03 -8.59 5.46
N GLY A 21 -5.90 -7.98 5.11
CA GLY A 21 -4.64 -8.68 4.79
C GLY A 21 -4.65 -9.45 3.46
N GLN A 22 -5.77 -9.42 2.72
CA GLN A 22 -5.90 -10.09 1.43
C GLN A 22 -5.38 -9.22 0.27
N HIS A 23 -4.96 -9.85 -0.82
CA HIS A 23 -4.41 -9.19 -2.02
C HIS A 23 -3.22 -8.27 -1.75
N THR A 24 -2.08 -8.90 -1.47
CA THR A 24 -0.79 -8.24 -1.27
C THR A 24 -0.07 -8.04 -2.59
N ALA A 25 0.13 -6.78 -3.00
CA ALA A 25 1.06 -6.44 -4.08
C ALA A 25 2.42 -6.10 -3.47
N HIS A 26 3.49 -6.72 -3.97
CA HIS A 26 4.86 -6.37 -3.60
C HIS A 26 5.45 -5.43 -4.64
N ILE A 27 5.96 -4.28 -4.18
CA ILE A 27 6.53 -3.21 -4.98
C ILE A 27 8.01 -3.12 -4.64
N THR A 28 8.87 -3.53 -5.56
CA THR A 28 10.34 -3.49 -5.40
C THR A 28 10.92 -2.08 -5.62
N GLY A 29 10.06 -1.07 -5.80
CA GLY A 29 10.43 0.32 -6.04
C GLY A 29 10.50 1.15 -4.76
N THR A 30 10.33 2.47 -4.92
CA THR A 30 10.35 3.40 -3.79
C THR A 30 9.02 3.42 -3.05
N ARG A 31 8.99 4.10 -1.89
CA ARG A 31 7.75 4.42 -1.18
C ARG A 31 6.74 5.09 -2.12
N GLN A 32 7.20 6.01 -2.95
CA GLN A 32 6.36 6.75 -3.87
C GLN A 32 5.73 5.83 -4.93
N ASP A 33 6.47 4.86 -5.47
CA ASP A 33 5.92 3.84 -6.38
C ASP A 33 4.79 3.05 -5.72
N ALA A 34 4.95 2.69 -4.45
CA ALA A 34 3.94 1.96 -3.69
C ALA A 34 2.69 2.81 -3.45
N VAL A 35 2.85 4.09 -3.13
CA VAL A 35 1.75 5.06 -2.99
C VAL A 35 1.02 5.23 -4.32
N GLU A 36 1.72 5.47 -5.43
CA GLU A 36 1.09 5.59 -6.75
C GLU A 36 0.37 4.30 -7.17
N CYS A 37 0.92 3.13 -6.84
CA CYS A 37 0.27 1.85 -7.07
C CYS A 37 -1.02 1.73 -6.26
N ALA A 38 -0.97 2.04 -4.96
CA ALA A 38 -2.14 2.01 -4.10
C ALA A 38 -3.22 2.96 -4.60
N HIS A 39 -2.88 4.23 -4.88
CA HIS A 39 -3.79 5.23 -5.42
C HIS A 39 -4.46 4.77 -6.73
N ARG A 40 -3.69 4.18 -7.66
CA ARG A 40 -4.25 3.59 -8.90
C ARG A 40 -5.27 2.49 -8.59
N GLN A 41 -4.98 1.59 -7.64
CA GLN A 41 -5.91 0.53 -7.26
C GLN A 41 -7.18 1.07 -6.60
N VAL A 42 -7.08 2.06 -5.71
CA VAL A 42 -8.27 2.62 -5.06
C VAL A 42 -9.14 3.38 -6.06
N ASN A 43 -8.53 4.15 -6.97
CA ASN A 43 -9.25 4.84 -8.04
C ASN A 43 -9.95 3.87 -9.01
N ALA A 44 -9.29 2.76 -9.38
CA ALA A 44 -9.89 1.74 -10.23
C ALA A 44 -11.13 1.07 -9.60
N LEU A 45 -11.22 1.06 -8.26
CA LEU A 45 -12.32 0.49 -7.49
C LEU A 45 -13.40 1.52 -7.12
N GLY A 46 -13.37 2.72 -7.72
CA GLY A 46 -14.36 3.78 -7.46
C GLY A 46 -14.00 4.72 -6.31
N GLY A 47 -12.72 4.73 -5.89
CA GLY A 47 -12.20 5.61 -4.85
C GLY A 47 -12.08 4.95 -3.47
N GLY A 48 -11.38 5.64 -2.56
CA GLY A 48 -11.18 5.20 -1.19
C GLY A 48 -9.93 5.78 -0.53
N HIS A 49 -9.36 5.04 0.42
CA HIS A 49 -8.29 5.52 1.29
C HIS A 49 -6.99 4.75 1.09
N VAL A 50 -5.87 5.47 1.19
CA VAL A 50 -4.53 4.90 1.28
C VAL A 50 -4.00 5.24 2.66
N LEU A 51 -3.66 4.19 3.41
CA LEU A 51 -3.01 4.29 4.70
C LEU A 51 -1.58 3.83 4.51
N LEU A 52 -0.65 4.59 5.05
CA LEU A 52 0.75 4.24 5.05
C LEU A 52 1.14 3.96 6.49
N ASP A 53 1.53 2.72 6.76
CA ASP A 53 2.24 2.32 7.95
C ASP A 53 3.67 2.81 7.76
N GLU A 54 3.94 4.02 8.25
CA GLU A 54 5.30 4.43 8.57
C GLU A 54 5.59 3.72 9.89
N ASP A 55 6.66 2.91 9.94
CA ASP A 55 7.30 2.58 11.20
C ASP A 55 7.57 3.93 11.89
N ASP A 56 6.68 4.30 12.80
CA ASP A 56 6.87 5.40 13.73
C ASP A 56 7.97 4.90 14.67
N GLU A 57 9.23 5.13 14.27
CA GLU A 57 10.35 4.97 15.20
C GLU A 57 10.10 5.91 16.40
N PRO A 58 10.05 5.38 17.64
CA PRO A 58 9.77 6.18 18.85
C PRO A 58 10.88 7.18 19.22
#